data_AF-A0A1X2EN57-F1
#
_entry.id   AF-A0A1X2EN57-F1
#
_cell.length_a   1.000
_cell.length_b   1.000
_cell.length_c   1.000
_cell.angle_alpha   90.00
_cell.angle_beta   90.00
_cell.angle_gamma   90.00
#
_symmetry.space_group_name_H-M   'P 1'
#
loop_
_entity.id
_entity.type
_entity.pdbx_description
1 polymer ?
#
loop_
_entity_poly.entity_id
_entity_poly.type
_entity_poly.pdbx_seq_one_letter_code
_entity_poly.pdbx_strand_id
1 'polypeptide(L)' 'MGGPVSGFGRKTVLITFGRSYLSLHLARLMGAAGHDVLITTNVSQVGSQAPASGAIADPAEHPC' A
#
# COMPACT_ATOMS: atom_id res chain seq x y z
N MET A 1 -34.23 -7.09 -5.40
CA MET A 1 -34.06 -5.74 -4.81
C MET A 1 -32.58 -5.54 -4.53
N GLY A 2 -31.83 -5.01 -5.50
CA GLY A 2 -30.45 -4.56 -5.28
C GLY A 2 -30.48 -3.06 -5.06
N GLY A 3 -30.14 -2.61 -3.85
CA GLY A 3 -29.98 -1.19 -3.55
C GLY A 3 -28.78 -0.60 -4.30
N PRO A 4 -28.69 0.74 -4.43
CA PRO A 4 -27.59 1.37 -5.14
C PRO A 4 -26.29 1.05 -4.42
N VAL A 5 -25.42 0.26 -5.07
CA VAL A 5 -24.01 0.17 -4.68
C VAL A 5 -23.46 1.58 -4.86
N SER A 6 -23.30 2.31 -3.75
CA SER A 6 -22.86 3.70 -3.78
C SER A 6 -21.60 3.78 -4.63
N GLY A 7 -21.62 4.60 -5.68
CA GLY A 7 -20.58 4.74 -6.71
C GLY A 7 -19.27 5.35 -6.21
N PHE A 8 -18.78 4.92 -5.05
CA PHE A 8 -17.41 5.17 -4.64
C PHE A 8 -16.55 4.12 -5.32
N GLY A 9 -15.80 4.54 -6.35
CA GLY A 9 -14.83 3.68 -7.03
C GLY A 9 -13.89 2.99 -6.03
N ARG A 10 -13.27 1.89 -6.47
CA ARG A 10 -12.29 1.15 -5.66
C ARG A 10 -11.19 2.11 -5.19
N LYS A 11 -10.95 2.13 -3.88
CA LYS A 11 -9.92 2.96 -3.22
C LYS A 11 -8.89 2.03 -2.57
N THR A 12 -7.66 2.51 -2.45
CA THR A 12 -6.63 1.88 -1.63
C THR A 12 -6.63 2.50 -0.24
N VAL A 13 -6.67 1.68 0.80
CA VAL A 13 -6.81 2.08 2.20
C VAL A 13 -5.64 1.55 3.00
N LEU A 14 -4.89 2.45 3.66
CA LEU A 14 -3.80 2.08 4.56
C LEU A 14 -4.27 2.16 6.02
N ILE A 15 -4.18 1.04 6.74
CA ILE A 15 -4.53 0.93 8.16
C ILE A 15 -3.25 0.70 8.96
N THR A 16 -2.86 1.67 9.77
CA THR A 16 -1.78 1.54 10.76
C THR A 16 -2.28 0.89 12.05
N PHE A 17 -1.37 0.41 12.90
CA PHE A 17 -1.71 -0.34 14.13
C PHE A 17 -2.55 -1.60 13.86
N GLY A 18 -2.26 -2.29 12.76
CA GLY A 18 -3.03 -3.42 12.23
C GLY A 18 -3.31 -4.61 13.15
N ARG A 19 -2.72 -4.64 14.35
CA ARG A 19 -2.97 -5.67 15.36
C ARG A 19 -4.11 -5.32 16.34
N SER A 20 -4.66 -4.10 16.27
CA SER A 20 -5.79 -3.73 17.11
C SER A 20 -7.08 -4.40 16.61
N TYR A 21 -7.98 -4.74 17.55
CA TYR A 21 -9.30 -5.29 17.22
C TYR A 21 -10.09 -4.37 16.26
N LEU A 22 -10.03 -3.07 16.52
CA LEU A 22 -10.69 -2.05 15.69
C LEU A 22 -10.11 -2.02 14.27
N SER A 23 -8.79 -2.02 14.13
CA SER A 23 -8.10 -2.00 12.84
C SER A 23 -8.48 -3.21 11.99
N LEU A 24 -8.58 -4.40 12.60
CA LEU A 24 -8.99 -5.61 11.91
C LEU A 24 -10.48 -5.58 11.52
N HIS A 25 -11.34 -5.05 12.39
CA HIS A 25 -12.76 -4.89 12.09
C HIS A 25 -12.96 -3.93 10.90
N LEU A 26 -12.25 -2.80 10.89
CA LEU A 26 -12.26 -1.85 9.78
C LEU A 26 -11.73 -2.46 8.48
N ALA A 27 -10.63 -3.22 8.53
CA ALA A 27 -10.09 -3.88 7.34
C ALA A 27 -11.11 -4.81 6.67
N ARG A 28 -11.84 -5.59 7.48
CA ARG A 28 -12.91 -6.47 7.00
C ARG A 28 -14.07 -5.68 6.40
N LEU A 29 -14.49 -4.60 7.05
CA LEU A 29 -15.55 -3.72 6.54
C LEU A 29 -15.17 -3.09 5.19
N MET A 30 -13.94 -2.56 5.08
CA MET A 30 -13.45 -1.92 3.85
C MET A 30 -13.26 -2.93 2.71
N GLY A 31 -12.77 -4.14 3.00
CA GLY A 31 -12.65 -5.22 2.02
C GLY A 31 -14.03 -5.68 1.51
N ALA A 32 -15.01 -5.82 2.42
CA ALA A 32 -16.40 -6.14 2.06
C ALA A 32 -17.05 -5.04 1.19
N ALA A 33 -16.63 -3.78 1.36
CA ALA A 33 -17.04 -2.66 0.51
C ALA A 33 -16.31 -2.61 -0.86
N GLY A 34 -15.40 -3.55 -1.15
CA GLY A 34 -14.70 -3.65 -2.44
C GLY A 34 -13.44 -2.80 -2.58
N HIS A 35 -12.93 -2.28 -1.45
CA HIS A 35 -11.68 -1.51 -1.41
C HIS A 35 -10.45 -2.43 -1.29
N ASP A 36 -9.31 -1.94 -1.76
CA ASP A 36 -8.00 -2.56 -1.57
C ASP A 36 -7.41 -2.09 -0.24
N VAL A 37 -7.03 -3.02 0.65
CA VAL A 37 -6.69 -2.70 2.04
C VAL A 37 -5.27 -3.18 2.36
N LEU A 38 -4.39 -2.24 2.69
CA LEU A 38 -3.07 -2.50 3.26
C LEU A 38 -3.12 -2.30 4.77
N ILE A 39 -2.60 -3.28 5.51
CA ILE A 39 -2.52 -3.24 6.97
C ILE A 39 -1.05 -3.23 7.38
N THR A 40 -0.64 -2.23 8.15
CA THR A 40 0.71 -2.17 8.72
C THR A 40 0.68 -2.02 10.25
N THR A 41 1.65 -2.64 10.91
CA THR A 41 1.79 -2.59 12.38
C THR A 41 2.72 -1.48 12.85
N ASN A 42 3.59 -0.99 11.97
CA ASN A 42 4.48 0.15 12.18
C ASN A 42 4.53 0.97 10.88
N VAL A 43 4.41 2.30 10.97
CA VAL A 43 4.67 3.16 9.82
C VAL A 43 6.19 3.35 9.74
N SER A 44 6.89 2.39 9.13
CA SER A 44 8.19 2.74 8.54
C SER A 44 7.83 3.70 7.43
N GLN A 45 8.23 4.96 7.58
CA GLN A 45 8.00 6.01 6.59
C GLN A 45 8.75 5.60 5.31
N VAL A 46 8.13 4.79 4.45
CA VAL A 46 8.59 4.56 3.08
C VAL A 46 8.18 5.83 2.33
N GLY A 47 9.01 6.84 2.54
CA GLY A 47 8.85 8.17 1.98
C GLY A 47 10.17 8.59 1.37
N SER A 48 10.69 7.79 0.43
CA SER A 48 11.67 8.18 -0.62
C SER A 48 12.42 6.97 -1.19
N GLN A 49 11.73 5.99 -1.78
CA GLN A 49 12.40 5.18 -2.80
C GLN A 49 11.89 5.63 -4.16
N ALA A 50 12.50 6.71 -4.65
CA ALA A 50 12.52 6.95 -6.09
C ALA A 50 13.14 5.71 -6.75
N PRO A 51 12.56 5.18 -7.83
CA PRO A 51 13.26 4.16 -8.61
C PRO A 51 14.57 4.80 -9.08
N ALA A 52 15.71 4.28 -8.63
CA ALA A 52 17.00 4.60 -9.22
C ALA A 52 17.03 3.97 -10.61
N SER A 53 16.34 4.61 -11.56
CA SER A 53 16.33 4.21 -12.97
C SER A 53 16.97 5.36 -13.75
N GLY A 54 18.29 5.26 -13.90
CA GLY A 54 19.07 6.24 -14.65
C GLY A 54 20.49 6.46 -14.15
N ALA A 55 21.23 5.40 -13.82
CA ALA A 55 22.69 5.46 -13.86
C ALA A 55 23.15 4.53 -14.98
N ILE A 56 23.09 5.04 -16.22
CA ILE A 56 23.88 4.50 -17.32
C ILE A 56 25.18 5.31 -17.35
N ALA A 57 26.30 4.64 -17.11
CA ALA A 57 27.69 4.94 -17.52
C ALA A 57 28.61 4.19 -16.55
N ASP A 58 29.66 3.46 -16.92
CA ASP A 58 30.27 2.99 -18.16
C ASP A 58 31.37 2.00 -17.68
N PRO A 59 31.85 1.02 -18.47
CA PRO A 59 32.77 -0.01 -18.01
C PRO A 59 34.21 0.49 -18.05
N ALA A 60 34.87 0.51 -16.90
CA ALA A 60 36.32 0.54 -16.84
C ALA A 60 36.81 -0.61 -15.95
N GLU A 61 37.20 -1.69 -16.61
CA GLU A 61 38.41 -2.46 -16.31
C GLU A 61 39.46 -1.61 -15.55
N HIS A 62 40.20 -2.08 -14.53
CA HIS A 62 40.87 -3.37 -14.39
C HIS A 62 41.53 -3.56 -12.99
N PRO A 63 42.17 -4.72 -12.71
CA PRO A 63 42.38 -5.31 -11.38
C PRO A 63 43.78 -5.07 -10.77
N CYS A 64 43.96 -5.68 -9.57
CA CYS A 64 45.11 -5.76 -8.65
C CYS A 64 45.16 -4.68 -7.56
#